data_AF-A0A496ZN04-F1
#
_entry.id   AF-A0A496ZN04-F1
#
_cell.length_a   1.000
_cell.length_b   1.000
_cell.length_c   1.000
_cell.angle_alpha   90.00
_cell.angle_beta   90.00
_cell.angle_gamma   90.00
#
_symmetry.space_group_name_H-M   'P 1'
#
loop_
_entity.id
_entity.type
_entity.pdbx_description
1 polymer ?
#
loop_
_entity_poly.entity_id
_entity_poly.type
_entity_poly.pdbx_seq_one_letter_code
_entity_poly.pdbx_strand_id
1 'polypeptide(L)' 'VASAAFLANMIKPKARFATVIGSYGWAGKLVERIAGMIGNLKVELLPPVMVKGFPKENDFRALDELADAILEKHKSLDI' A
#
# COMPACT_ATOMS: atom_id res chain seq x y z
N VAL A 1 -12.56 -3.09 -1.04
CA VAL A 1 -11.11 -3.44 -1.10
C VAL A 1 -10.87 -4.76 -1.83
N ALA A 2 -11.47 -5.88 -1.40
CA ALA A 2 -11.26 -7.19 -2.03
C ALA A 2 -11.54 -7.21 -3.55
N SER A 3 -12.67 -6.64 -4.01
CA SER A 3 -13.02 -6.59 -5.43
C SER A 3 -12.02 -5.76 -6.27
N ALA A 4 -11.52 -4.66 -5.71
CA ALA A 4 -10.53 -3.81 -6.38
C ALA A 4 -9.16 -4.51 -6.49
N ALA A 5 -8.72 -5.18 -5.42
CA ALA A 5 -7.48 -5.96 -5.43
C ALA A 5 -7.56 -7.11 -6.45
N PHE A 6 -8.68 -7.82 -6.50
CA PHE A 6 -8.90 -8.89 -7.49
C PHE A 6 -8.90 -8.35 -8.93
N LEU A 7 -9.64 -7.26 -9.19
CA LEU A 7 -9.69 -6.64 -10.51
C LEU A 7 -8.32 -6.16 -10.96
N ALA A 8 -7.59 -5.43 -10.10
CA ALA A 8 -6.24 -4.97 -10.40
C ALA A 8 -5.33 -6.15 -10.76
N ASN A 9 -5.34 -7.20 -9.94
CA ASN A 9 -4.56 -8.42 -10.16
C ASN A 9 -4.90 -9.12 -11.48
N MET A 10 -6.17 -9.06 -11.91
CA MET A 10 -6.64 -9.64 -13.18
C MET A 10 -6.20 -8.83 -14.40
N ILE A 11 -6.38 -7.50 -14.37
CA ILE A 11 -6.09 -6.64 -15.53
C ILE A 11 -4.60 -6.28 -15.68
N LYS A 12 -3.78 -6.55 -14.65
CA LYS A 12 -2.32 -6.37 -14.65
C LYS A 12 -1.90 -4.99 -15.21
N PRO A 13 -2.31 -3.88 -14.57
CA PRO A 13 -1.86 -2.57 -14.99
C PRO A 13 -0.34 -2.49 -14.95
N LYS A 14 0.26 -1.56 -15.71
CA LYS A 14 1.71 -1.28 -15.67
C LYS A 14 2.15 -0.55 -14.38
N ALA A 15 1.54 -0.91 -13.25
CA ALA A 15 1.94 -0.42 -11.94
C ALA A 15 3.30 -1.03 -11.58
N ARG A 16 4.20 -0.21 -11.02
CA ARG A 16 5.51 -0.65 -10.52
C ARG A 16 5.52 -0.76 -8.99
N PHE A 17 4.69 0.03 -8.33
CA PHE A 17 4.63 0.15 -6.87
C PHE A 17 3.20 -0.07 -6.36
N ALA A 18 3.07 -0.58 -5.15
CA ALA A 18 1.82 -0.62 -4.40
C ALA A 18 2.09 -0.41 -2.91
N THR A 19 1.10 0.10 -2.18
CA THR A 19 1.13 0.17 -0.71
C THR A 19 -0.27 -0.09 -0.16
N VAL A 20 -0.36 -0.34 1.14
CA VAL A 20 -1.62 -0.52 1.87
C VAL A 20 -1.71 0.57 2.92
N ILE A 21 -2.76 1.38 2.84
CA ILE A 21 -3.12 2.36 3.87
C ILE A 21 -4.45 1.91 4.46
N GLY A 22 -4.54 1.85 5.78
CA GLY A 22 -5.80 1.52 6.44
C GLY A 22 -5.76 1.57 7.96
N SER A 23 -6.95 1.51 8.56
CA SER A 23 -7.12 1.42 10.01
C SER A 23 -7.62 0.04 10.44
N TYR A 24 -7.31 -0.38 11.66
CA TYR A 24 -7.79 -1.62 12.27
C TYR A 24 -8.24 -1.43 13.72
N GLY A 25 -9.23 -2.22 14.17
CA GLY A 25 -9.67 -2.23 15.58
C GLY A 25 -8.90 -3.21 16.46
N TRP A 26 -8.54 -4.38 15.91
CA TRP A 26 -7.78 -5.45 16.56
C TRP A 26 -6.71 -5.97 15.60
N ALA A 27 -5.72 -6.72 16.11
CA ALA A 27 -4.63 -7.25 15.30
C ALA A 27 -5.18 -7.94 14.04
N GLY A 28 -4.90 -7.34 12.87
CA GLY A 28 -5.43 -7.76 11.58
C GLY A 28 -4.33 -8.09 10.60
N LYS A 29 -4.60 -9.03 9.69
CA LYS A 29 -3.67 -9.46 8.62
C LYS A 29 -3.96 -8.75 7.29
N LEU A 30 -4.35 -7.48 7.32
CA LEU A 30 -4.84 -6.77 6.13
C LEU A 30 -3.75 -6.70 5.05
N VAL A 31 -2.55 -6.27 5.43
CA VAL A 31 -1.40 -6.15 4.52
C VAL A 31 -1.07 -7.49 3.87
N GLU A 32 -0.91 -8.54 4.68
CA GLU A 32 -0.63 -9.91 4.20
C GLU A 32 -1.70 -10.42 3.24
N ARG A 33 -2.98 -10.19 3.56
CA ARG A 33 -4.11 -10.62 2.70
C ARG A 33 -4.12 -9.88 1.37
N ILE A 34 -3.97 -8.55 1.38
CA ILE A 34 -3.95 -7.78 0.13
C ILE A 34 -2.74 -8.17 -0.72
N ALA A 35 -1.56 -8.28 -0.12
CA ALA A 35 -0.34 -8.71 -0.82
C ALA A 35 -0.53 -10.08 -1.49
N GLY A 36 -1.16 -11.05 -0.80
CA GLY A 36 -1.50 -12.35 -1.38
C GLY A 36 -2.52 -12.26 -2.53
N MET A 37 -3.46 -11.32 -2.48
CA MET A 37 -4.46 -11.13 -3.54
C MET A 37 -3.89 -10.50 -4.81
N ILE A 38 -2.83 -9.68 -4.69
CA ILE A 38 -2.23 -8.95 -5.81
C ILE A 38 -0.91 -9.57 -6.33
N GLY A 39 -0.63 -10.83 -5.97
CA GLY A 39 0.64 -11.48 -6.29
C GLY A 39 1.00 -11.54 -7.78
N ASN A 40 0.02 -11.48 -8.69
CA ASN A 40 0.29 -11.48 -10.13
C ASN A 40 0.73 -10.10 -10.67
N LEU A 41 0.61 -9.04 -9.88
CA LEU A 41 1.04 -7.70 -10.27
C LEU A 41 2.56 -7.52 -10.29
N LYS A 42 3.31 -8.34 -9.53
CA LYS A 42 4.78 -8.24 -9.40
C LYS A 42 5.27 -6.81 -9.10
N VAL A 43 4.48 -6.07 -8.32
CA VAL A 43 4.81 -4.72 -7.87
C VAL A 43 5.75 -4.76 -6.67
N GLU A 44 6.59 -3.75 -6.51
CA GLU A 44 7.28 -3.49 -5.26
C GLU A 44 6.27 -2.96 -4.24
N LEU A 45 6.20 -3.61 -3.07
CA LEU A 45 5.35 -3.16 -1.97
C LEU A 45 6.10 -2.11 -1.15
N LEU A 46 5.69 -0.84 -1.25
CA LEU A 46 6.20 0.24 -0.40
C LEU A 46 5.69 0.07 1.04
N PRO A 47 6.33 0.73 2.03
CA PRO A 47 5.93 0.63 3.43
C PRO A 47 4.42 0.89 3.61
N PRO A 48 3.68 -0.03 4.25
CA PRO A 48 2.27 0.17 4.53
C PRO A 48 2.08 1.09 5.73
N VAL A 49 0.96 1.82 5.75
CA VAL A 49 0.55 2.64 6.90
C VAL A 49 -0.69 2.02 7.53
N MET A 50 -0.53 1.49 8.74
CA MET A 50 -1.59 0.78 9.47
C MET A 50 -1.87 1.47 10.81
N VAL A 51 -3.05 2.10 10.91
CA VAL A 51 -3.47 2.87 12.08
C VAL A 51 -4.36 2.03 13.00
N LYS A 52 -4.12 2.04 14.32
CA LYS A 52 -5.01 1.38 15.28
C LYS A 52 -6.10 2.35 15.76
N GLY A 53 -7.32 2.13 15.30
CA GLY A 53 -8.45 3.02 15.64
C GLY A 53 -8.28 4.41 15.04
N PHE A 54 -8.37 5.45 15.88
CA PHE A 54 -8.28 6.84 15.44
C PHE A 54 -6.83 7.30 15.28
N PRO A 55 -6.47 7.93 14.14
CA PRO A 55 -5.11 8.38 13.87
C PRO A 55 -4.65 9.49 14.82
N LYS A 56 -3.38 9.45 15.18
CA LYS A 56 -2.66 10.47 15.96
C LYS A 56 -1.56 11.11 15.10
N GLU A 57 -0.86 12.09 15.66
CA GLU A 57 0.20 12.83 14.97
C GLU A 57 1.26 11.91 14.32
N ASN A 58 1.67 10.84 15.00
CA ASN A 58 2.63 9.88 14.45
C ASN A 58 2.07 9.10 13.24
N ASP A 59 0.77 8.85 13.20
CA ASP A 59 0.12 8.18 12.06
C ASP A 59 0.10 9.11 10.83
N PHE A 60 -0.11 10.42 11.05
CA PHE A 60 0.01 11.41 9.98
C PHE A 60 1.44 11.57 9.48
N ARG A 61 2.43 11.56 10.39
CA ARG A 61 3.85 11.55 10.01
C ARG A 61 4.21 10.33 9.16
N ALA A 62 3.65 9.16 9.48
CA ALA A 62 3.84 7.96 8.66
C ALA A 62 3.25 8.11 7.24
N LEU A 63 2.17 8.89 7.07
CA LEU A 63 1.65 9.24 5.75
C LEU A 63 2.58 10.19 4.99
N ASP A 64 3.18 11.16 5.68
CA ASP A 64 4.18 12.07 5.09
C ASP A 64 5.42 11.28 4.63
N GLU A 65 5.95 10.39 5.48
CA GLU A 65 7.07 9.50 5.13
C GLU A 65 6.74 8.58 3.96
N LEU A 66 5.51 8.06 3.88
CA LEU A 66 5.05 7.30 2.73
C LEU A 66 4.99 8.16 1.47
N ALA A 67 4.52 9.40 1.56
CA ALA A 67 4.47 10.31 0.42
C ALA A 67 5.89 10.62 -0.11
N ASP A 68 6.85 10.84 0.78
CA ASP A 68 8.26 11.01 0.41
C ASP A 68 8.83 9.75 -0.24
N ALA A 69 8.54 8.56 0.31
CA ALA A 69 8.96 7.30 -0.28
C ALA A 69 8.37 7.09 -1.69
N ILE A 70 7.11 7.46 -1.91
CA ILE A 70 6.47 7.45 -3.24
C ILE A 70 7.21 8.41 -4.17
N LEU A 71 7.47 9.64 -3.74
CA LEU A 71 8.16 10.65 -4.54
C LEU A 71 9.55 10.17 -4.98
N GLU A 72 10.36 9.69 -4.04
CA GLU A 72 11.71 9.20 -4.32
C GLU A 72 11.69 7.98 -5.26
N LYS A 73 10.74 7.05 -5.08
CA LYS A 73 10.57 5.90 -5.97
C LYS A 73 10.21 6.35 -7.38
N HIS A 74 9.33 7.33 -7.54
CA HIS A 74 8.99 7.86 -8.86
C HIS A 74 10.14 8.63 -9.51
N LYS A 75 10.93 9.41 -8.76
CA LYS A 75 12.16 10.04 -9.28
C LYS A 75 13.19 9.03 -9.75
N SER A 76 13.26 7.87 -9.10
CA SER A 76 14.15 6.78 -9.53
C SER A 76 13.69 6.09 -10.82
N LEU A 77 12.44 6.32 -11.23
CA LEU A 77 11.97 5.89 -12.54
C LEU A 77 12.43 6.91 -13.58
N ASP A 78 13.28 6.47 -14.49
CA ASP A 78 13.67 7.22 -15.69
C ASP A 78 12.47 7.28 -16.65
N ILE A 79 11.52 8.18 -16.40
CA ILE A 79 10.33 8.45 -17.23
C ILE A 79 10.34 9.90 -17.69
#